data_AF-A0A1Y1NCH0-F1
#
_entry.id   AF-A0A1Y1NCH0-F1
#
_cell.length_a   1.000
_cell.length_b   1.000
_cell.length_c   1.000
_cell.angle_alpha   90.00
_cell.angle_beta   90.00
_cell.angle_gamma   90.00
#
_symmetry.space_group_name_H-M   'P 1'
#
loop_
_entity.id
_entity.type
_entity.pdbx_description
1 polymer ?
#
loop_
_entity_poly.entity_id
_entity_poly.type
_entity_poly.pdbx_seq_one_letter_code
_entity_poly.pdbx_strand_id
1 'polypeptide(L)'
;ATLKAEAVRLRATRENKGDAIIVEGAGSYIGPWAKYNRNKCDGIDDDEELRSDEEYEVVDDEGNDSNDVVESGTILQAPEVALARRKEVAELGDETTTFHSSEQYDYQGRSYMHVPRDLDIDLHKENGSTTNYIPKKQIFSWKDHAKAVTA
;
A
#
# COMPACT_ATOMS: atom_id res chain seq x y z
N ALA A 1 16.19 17.98 -14.15
CA ALA A 1 15.61 18.76 -13.02
C ALA A 1 14.27 19.39 -13.39
N THR A 2 14.10 19.89 -14.62
CA THR A 2 12.90 20.56 -15.15
C THR A 2 11.62 19.70 -15.09
N LEU A 3 11.67 18.45 -15.56
CA LEU A 3 10.50 17.54 -15.57
C LEU A 3 9.91 17.26 -14.19
N LYS A 4 10.75 17.20 -13.15
CA LYS A 4 10.28 17.00 -11.76
C LYS A 4 9.53 18.23 -11.26
N ALA A 5 10.00 19.43 -11.61
CA ALA A 5 9.36 20.69 -11.22
C ALA A 5 8.00 20.88 -11.91
N GLU A 6 7.90 20.53 -13.19
CA GLU A 6 6.64 20.54 -13.95
C GLU A 6 5.63 19.54 -13.39
N ALA A 7 6.07 18.32 -13.07
CA ALA A 7 5.20 17.33 -12.44
C ALA A 7 4.68 17.77 -11.07
N VAL A 8 5.47 18.52 -10.30
CA VAL A 8 5.03 19.10 -9.01
C VAL A 8 3.97 20.18 -9.23
N ARG A 9 4.16 21.06 -10.22
CA ARG A 9 3.17 22.09 -10.57
C ARG A 9 1.83 21.49 -10.99
N LEU A 10 1.85 20.44 -11.81
CA LEU A 10 0.63 19.73 -12.21
C LEU A 10 -0.03 19.03 -11.02
N ARG A 11 0.74 18.38 -10.15
CA ARG A 11 0.18 17.74 -8.94
C ARG A 11 -0.48 18.73 -7.99
N ALA A 12 0.00 19.98 -7.96
CA ALA A 12 -0.58 21.03 -7.11
C ALA A 12 -1.96 21.50 -7.57
N THR A 13 -2.32 21.32 -8.85
CA THR A 13 -3.66 21.66 -9.37
C THR A 13 -4.68 20.52 -9.19
N ARG A 14 -4.24 19.36 -8.71
CA ARG A 14 -5.08 18.18 -8.50
C ARG A 14 -5.87 18.26 -7.21
N GLU A 15 -7.10 17.76 -7.23
CA GLU A 15 -7.89 17.50 -6.04
C GLU A 15 -7.25 16.42 -5.14
N ASN A 16 -7.59 16.46 -3.85
CA ASN A 16 -7.14 15.47 -2.88
C ASN A 16 -7.70 14.08 -3.22
N LYS A 17 -6.93 13.03 -2.93
CA LYS A 17 -7.31 11.64 -3.22
C LYS A 17 -8.50 11.15 -2.36
N GLY A 18 -8.78 11.83 -1.24
CA GLY A 18 -9.78 11.43 -0.25
C GLY A 18 -9.34 10.24 0.61
N ASP A 19 -10.23 9.79 1.50
CA ASP A 19 -9.97 8.71 2.46
C ASP A 19 -10.72 7.44 2.07
N ALA A 20 -10.00 6.31 1.97
CA ALA A 20 -10.53 5.02 1.54
C ALA A 20 -11.60 4.40 2.47
N ILE A 21 -11.83 5.03 3.62
CA ILE A 21 -12.83 4.65 4.62
C ILE A 21 -14.18 5.34 4.34
N ILE A 22 -14.16 6.52 3.70
CA ILE A 22 -15.35 7.32 3.42
C ILE A 22 -15.89 6.89 2.05
N VAL A 23 -17.12 6.36 2.03
CA VAL A 23 -17.76 5.87 0.80
C VAL A 23 -18.43 6.99 0.04
N GLU A 24 -19.23 7.82 0.72
CA GLU A 24 -20.04 8.86 0.08
C GLU A 24 -19.87 10.19 0.82
N GLY A 25 -19.85 11.30 0.07
CA GLY A 25 -19.76 12.65 0.60
C GLY A 25 -18.38 13.30 0.50
N ALA A 26 -18.23 14.45 1.16
CA ALA A 26 -17.00 15.23 1.15
C ALA A 26 -15.85 14.44 1.81
N GLY A 27 -14.77 14.21 1.05
CA GLY A 27 -13.63 13.41 1.50
C GLY A 27 -13.67 11.93 1.08
N SER A 28 -14.67 11.50 0.29
CA SER A 28 -14.69 10.16 -0.30
C SER A 28 -13.45 9.89 -1.17
N TYR A 29 -13.00 8.64 -1.21
CA TYR A 29 -11.81 8.24 -1.95
C TYR A 29 -12.04 8.23 -3.46
N ILE A 30 -11.53 9.25 -4.14
CA ILE A 30 -11.49 9.36 -5.61
C ILE A 30 -10.19 8.73 -6.14
N GLY A 31 -9.15 8.65 -5.30
CA GLY A 31 -7.92 7.93 -5.61
C GLY A 31 -7.20 8.47 -6.87
N PRO A 32 -6.70 7.60 -7.76
CA PRO A 32 -6.03 7.98 -9.01
C PRO A 32 -6.89 8.86 -9.94
N TRP A 33 -8.21 8.83 -9.80
CA TRP A 33 -9.17 9.53 -10.64
C TRP A 33 -9.50 10.96 -10.18
N ALA A 34 -8.90 11.43 -9.08
CA ALA A 34 -9.09 12.81 -8.62
C ALA A 34 -8.72 13.83 -9.72
N LYS A 35 -9.65 14.73 -10.03
CA LYS A 35 -9.57 15.61 -11.19
C LYS A 35 -8.52 16.71 -10.97
N TYR A 36 -7.98 17.24 -12.06
CA TYR A 36 -7.19 18.47 -12.02
C TYR A 36 -8.13 19.65 -12.24
N ASN A 37 -7.98 20.69 -11.43
CA ASN A 37 -8.74 21.92 -11.61
C ASN A 37 -8.30 22.61 -12.91
N ARG A 38 -9.11 22.46 -13.96
CA ARG A 38 -8.88 22.99 -15.32
C ARG A 38 -8.87 24.52 -15.36
N ASN A 39 -9.33 25.21 -14.32
CA ASN A 39 -9.61 26.64 -14.36
C ASN A 39 -8.38 27.57 -14.18
N LYS A 40 -7.14 27.09 -14.33
CA LYS A 40 -5.94 27.97 -14.32
C LYS A 40 -4.76 27.54 -15.20
N CYS A 41 -4.85 26.47 -16.00
CA CYS A 41 -3.66 25.98 -16.72
C CYS A 41 -3.74 25.91 -18.25
N ASP A 42 -4.87 26.18 -18.88
CA ASP A 42 -4.89 26.62 -20.27
C ASP A 42 -6.25 27.27 -20.52
N GLY A 43 -6.23 28.55 -20.92
CA GLY A 43 -7.38 29.16 -21.54
C GLY A 43 -7.55 28.52 -22.91
N ILE A 44 -8.35 27.46 -22.96
CA ILE A 44 -9.14 27.19 -24.14
C ILE A 44 -10.49 27.78 -23.75
N ASP A 45 -10.70 29.04 -24.15
CA ASP A 45 -12.05 29.59 -24.16
C ASP A 45 -12.87 28.68 -25.08
N ASP A 46 -14.04 28.22 -24.62
CA ASP A 46 -14.99 27.48 -25.46
C ASP A 46 -15.53 28.32 -26.65
N ASP A 47 -14.96 29.51 -26.90
CA ASP A 47 -15.30 30.53 -27.91
C ASP A 47 -14.17 30.75 -28.94
N GLU A 48 -13.13 29.90 -28.96
CA GLU A 48 -12.07 30.00 -29.97
C GLU A 48 -12.56 29.44 -31.32
N GLU A 49 -12.78 30.33 -32.31
CA GLU A 49 -13.23 29.98 -33.67
C GLU A 49 -12.46 28.76 -34.22
N LEU A 50 -13.19 27.65 -34.40
CA LEU A 50 -12.67 26.39 -34.90
C LEU A 50 -11.94 26.59 -36.23
N ARG A 51 -10.77 25.97 -36.34
CA ARG A 51 -9.93 25.98 -37.55
C ARG A 51 -10.71 25.40 -38.73
N SER A 52 -10.68 26.11 -39.86
CA SER A 52 -11.61 25.96 -41.00
C SER A 52 -11.59 24.63 -41.78
N ASP A 53 -10.94 23.58 -41.31
CA ASP A 53 -10.72 22.35 -42.11
C ASP A 53 -10.84 21.04 -41.30
N GLU A 54 -11.51 21.10 -40.14
CA GLU A 54 -11.84 19.90 -39.37
C GLU A 54 -13.35 19.70 -39.43
N GLU A 55 -13.79 18.71 -40.21
CA GLU A 55 -15.20 18.36 -40.38
C GLU A 55 -15.70 17.67 -39.10
N TYR A 56 -16.62 18.32 -38.39
CA TYR A 56 -17.31 17.79 -37.23
C TYR A 56 -18.81 17.66 -37.54
N GLU A 57 -19.44 16.61 -37.04
CA GLU A 57 -20.89 16.60 -36.88
C GLU A 57 -21.27 17.56 -35.75
N VAL A 58 -21.97 18.65 -36.09
CA VAL A 58 -22.71 19.45 -35.13
C VAL A 58 -23.88 18.58 -34.68
N VAL A 59 -23.77 17.99 -33.50
CA VAL A 59 -24.93 17.41 -32.82
C VAL A 59 -25.75 18.59 -32.30
N ASP A 60 -26.74 19.02 -33.08
CA ASP A 60 -27.70 20.04 -32.66
C ASP A 60 -28.41 19.56 -31.37
N ASP A 61 -28.22 20.29 -30.28
CA ASP A 61 -28.81 20.02 -28.95
C ASP A 61 -30.33 20.27 -28.92
N GLU A 62 -30.95 20.73 -30.02
CA GLU A 62 -32.41 20.90 -30.14
C GLU A 62 -33.18 19.58 -30.33
N GLY A 63 -32.48 18.44 -30.47
CA GLY A 63 -33.08 17.10 -30.52
C GLY A 63 -32.55 16.14 -29.44
N ASN A 64 -31.73 16.63 -28.51
CA ASN A 64 -31.12 15.82 -27.47
C ASN A 64 -32.11 15.65 -26.32
N ASP A 65 -33.06 14.73 -26.51
CA ASP A 65 -33.76 14.11 -25.38
C ASP A 65 -32.66 13.69 -24.40
N SER A 66 -32.67 14.29 -23.21
CA SER A 66 -31.66 14.22 -22.13
C SER A 66 -31.54 12.80 -21.52
N ASN A 67 -31.78 11.78 -22.33
CA ASN A 67 -32.05 10.40 -21.97
C ASN A 67 -31.16 9.41 -22.75
N ASP A 68 -30.25 9.87 -23.63
CA ASP A 68 -29.29 9.00 -24.34
C ASP A 68 -27.82 9.22 -23.89
N VAL A 69 -27.61 9.74 -22.68
CA VAL A 69 -26.42 9.37 -21.91
C VAL A 69 -26.76 8.04 -21.26
N VAL A 70 -26.29 6.94 -21.83
CA VAL A 70 -26.33 5.65 -21.14
C VAL A 70 -25.46 5.80 -19.89
N GLU A 71 -26.09 6.01 -18.73
CA GLU A 71 -25.41 6.09 -17.44
C GLU A 71 -24.63 4.79 -17.23
N SER A 72 -23.37 4.80 -17.63
CA SER A 72 -22.50 3.66 -17.54
C SER A 72 -22.22 3.39 -16.07
N GLY A 73 -22.87 2.36 -15.55
CA GLY A 73 -22.48 1.69 -14.32
C GLY A 73 -23.45 1.91 -13.19
N THR A 74 -24.18 0.85 -12.84
CA THR A 74 -24.76 0.69 -11.51
C THR A 74 -23.70 1.06 -10.47
N ILE A 75 -23.94 2.13 -9.70
CA ILE A 75 -23.12 2.48 -8.55
C ILE A 75 -23.41 1.40 -7.50
N LEU A 76 -22.58 0.35 -7.48
CA LEU A 76 -22.69 -0.69 -6.46
C LEU A 76 -22.20 -0.10 -5.14
N GLN A 77 -23.13 0.17 -4.23
CA GLN A 77 -22.79 0.55 -2.87
C GLN A 77 -21.89 -0.52 -2.27
N ALA A 78 -20.75 -0.10 -1.70
CA ALA A 78 -19.83 -1.02 -1.06
C ALA A 78 -20.56 -1.74 0.08
N PRO A 79 -20.47 -3.09 0.19
CA PRO A 79 -21.10 -3.81 1.28
C PRO A 79 -20.54 -3.35 2.62
N GLU A 80 -21.40 -3.08 3.60
CA GLU A 80 -21.03 -2.54 4.92
C GLU A 80 -19.98 -3.38 5.65
N VAL A 81 -20.00 -4.71 5.44
CA VAL A 81 -19.03 -5.66 5.99
C VAL A 81 -17.60 -5.37 5.52
N ALA A 82 -17.42 -4.96 4.27
CA ALA A 82 -16.08 -4.63 3.75
C ALA A 82 -15.56 -3.31 4.35
N LEU A 83 -16.44 -2.37 4.66
CA LEU A 83 -16.09 -1.10 5.30
C LEU A 83 -15.71 -1.31 6.76
N ALA A 84 -16.46 -2.14 7.49
CA ALA A 84 -16.14 -2.51 8.86
C ALA A 84 -14.74 -3.14 8.96
N ARG A 85 -14.41 -4.09 8.08
CA ARG A 85 -13.07 -4.70 8.03
C ARG A 85 -11.96 -3.71 7.73
N ARG A 86 -12.18 -2.74 6.83
CA ARG A 86 -11.19 -1.69 6.54
C ARG A 86 -10.96 -0.77 7.74
N LYS A 87 -12.01 -0.47 8.50
CA LYS A 87 -11.90 0.31 9.75
C LYS A 87 -11.15 -0.47 10.82
N GLU A 88 -11.47 -1.75 11.02
CA GLU A 88 -10.76 -2.63 11.96
C GLU A 88 -9.26 -2.71 11.66
N VAL A 89 -8.88 -2.85 10.38
CA VAL A 89 -7.46 -2.88 9.97
C VAL A 89 -6.80 -1.51 10.18
N ALA A 90 -7.48 -0.41 9.88
CA ALA A 90 -6.96 0.93 10.13
C ALA A 90 -6.80 1.23 11.63
N GLU A 91 -7.69 0.71 12.47
CA GLU A 91 -7.64 0.82 13.93
C GLU A 91 -6.56 -0.05 14.57
N LEU A 92 -6.30 -1.24 14.00
CA LEU A 92 -5.22 -2.13 14.43
C LEU A 92 -3.84 -1.48 14.24
N GLY A 93 -3.74 -0.57 13.26
CA GLY A 93 -2.52 0.16 12.93
C GLY A 93 -1.44 -0.72 12.30
N ASP A 94 -0.29 -0.12 12.04
CA ASP A 94 0.87 -0.85 11.52
C ASP A 94 1.46 -1.72 12.63
N GLU A 95 1.69 -3.00 12.33
CA GLU A 95 2.31 -3.95 13.26
C GLU A 95 3.77 -3.57 13.54
N THR A 96 4.05 -3.08 14.74
CA THR A 96 5.42 -2.73 15.18
C THR A 96 5.99 -3.81 16.10
N THR A 97 7.27 -4.16 15.93
CA THR A 97 7.98 -5.07 16.83
C THR A 97 9.14 -4.35 17.51
N THR A 98 9.46 -4.75 18.75
CA THR A 98 10.59 -4.21 19.51
C THR A 98 11.67 -5.28 19.63
N PHE A 99 12.92 -4.91 19.36
CA PHE A 99 14.07 -5.79 19.51
C PHE A 99 14.66 -5.64 20.92
N HIS A 100 14.81 -6.75 21.63
CA HIS A 100 15.23 -6.78 23.04
C HIS A 100 16.71 -7.15 23.28
N SER A 101 17.56 -7.14 22.25
CA SER A 101 19.01 -7.36 22.41
C SER A 101 19.80 -6.06 22.23
N SER A 102 21.11 -6.10 22.48
CA SER A 102 21.99 -4.94 22.38
C SER A 102 22.14 -4.43 20.95
N GLU A 103 22.33 -5.34 19.99
CA GLU A 103 22.59 -5.02 18.59
C GLU A 103 21.92 -6.05 17.67
N GLN A 104 21.38 -5.59 16.54
CA GLN A 104 20.70 -6.45 15.56
C GLN A 104 21.68 -7.23 14.69
N TYR A 105 22.86 -6.67 14.49
CA TYR A 105 23.91 -7.18 13.62
C TYR A 105 25.20 -7.32 14.41
N ASP A 106 25.99 -8.35 14.09
CA ASP A 106 27.33 -8.50 14.63
C ASP A 106 28.36 -7.61 13.90
N TYR A 107 29.64 -7.72 14.30
CA TYR A 107 30.75 -6.99 13.70
C TYR A 107 30.97 -7.27 12.20
N GLN A 108 30.39 -8.35 11.65
CA GLN A 108 30.43 -8.70 10.23
C GLN A 108 29.12 -8.37 9.51
N GLY A 109 28.15 -7.72 10.16
CA GLY A 109 26.85 -7.41 9.58
C GLY A 109 25.89 -8.60 9.52
N ARG A 110 26.14 -9.69 10.25
CA ARG A 110 25.27 -10.87 10.29
C ARG A 110 24.21 -10.69 11.38
N SER A 111 22.97 -11.09 11.11
CA SER A 111 21.89 -11.04 12.10
C SER A 111 21.92 -12.25 13.04
N TYR A 112 21.14 -12.17 14.12
CA TYR A 112 20.95 -13.27 15.08
C TYR A 112 20.37 -14.56 14.49
N MET A 113 19.80 -14.50 13.27
CA MET A 113 19.27 -15.67 12.55
C MET A 113 20.31 -16.35 11.66
N HIS A 114 21.52 -15.81 11.56
CA HIS A 114 22.57 -16.42 10.76
C HIS A 114 23.05 -17.72 11.41
N VAL A 115 23.29 -18.73 10.58
CA VAL A 115 23.73 -20.06 11.03
C VAL A 115 25.09 -19.96 11.74
N PRO A 116 25.22 -20.39 13.02
CA PRO A 116 26.49 -20.41 13.71
C PRO A 116 27.48 -21.35 13.03
N ARG A 117 28.71 -20.86 12.80
CA ARG A 117 29.83 -21.63 12.21
C ARG A 117 31.03 -21.76 13.15
N ASP A 118 30.95 -21.12 14.30
CA ASP A 118 31.97 -21.00 15.34
C ASP A 118 31.82 -22.06 16.44
N LEU A 119 30.81 -22.91 16.35
CA LEU A 119 30.65 -24.05 17.23
C LEU A 119 31.59 -25.18 16.79
N ASP A 120 32.07 -26.00 17.73
CA ASP A 120 32.86 -27.21 17.46
C ASP A 120 32.05 -28.34 16.76
N ILE A 121 30.90 -28.00 16.17
CA ILE A 121 30.03 -28.90 15.43
C ILE A 121 29.75 -28.32 14.05
N ASP A 122 29.73 -29.20 13.05
CA ASP A 122 29.41 -28.83 11.68
C ASP A 122 27.96 -29.18 11.38
N LEU A 123 27.16 -28.16 11.12
CA LEU A 123 25.73 -28.25 10.81
C LEU A 123 25.45 -28.64 9.35
N HIS A 124 26.47 -28.68 8.48
CA HIS A 124 26.34 -29.07 7.07
C HIS A 124 26.55 -30.57 6.83
N LYS A 125 26.80 -31.35 7.89
CA LYS A 125 26.98 -32.81 7.80
C LYS A 125 25.69 -33.52 7.42
N GLU A 126 25.85 -34.67 6.76
CA GLU A 126 24.73 -35.56 6.45
C GLU A 126 24.04 -36.05 7.73
N ASN A 127 22.71 -36.06 7.70
CA ASN A 127 21.86 -36.55 8.78
C ASN A 127 22.24 -38.01 9.13
N GLY A 128 22.73 -38.24 10.36
CA GLY A 128 23.11 -39.58 10.83
C GLY A 128 24.61 -39.90 10.72
N SER A 129 25.43 -38.97 10.21
CA SER A 129 26.90 -39.13 10.19
C SER A 129 27.52 -39.18 11.61
N THR A 130 26.89 -38.55 12.60
CA THR A 130 27.36 -38.47 13.99
C THR A 130 26.78 -39.58 14.87
N THR A 131 27.60 -40.13 15.76
CA THR A 131 27.17 -41.10 16.77
C THR A 131 26.34 -40.43 17.87
N ASN A 132 25.21 -41.04 18.23
CA ASN A 132 24.31 -40.53 19.27
C ASN A 132 24.74 -41.00 20.67
N TYR A 133 24.69 -40.11 21.66
CA TYR A 133 25.03 -40.40 23.06
C TYR A 133 23.92 -39.92 24.01
N ILE A 134 23.77 -40.62 25.14
CA ILE A 134 22.81 -40.25 26.19
C ILE A 134 23.42 -39.14 27.06
N PRO A 135 22.77 -37.98 27.21
CA PRO A 135 23.28 -36.89 28.03
C PRO A 135 23.28 -37.28 29.52
N LYS A 136 24.36 -36.93 30.23
CA LYS A 136 24.54 -37.25 31.66
C LYS A 136 24.30 -36.05 32.58
N LYS A 137 24.34 -34.83 32.06
CA LYS A 137 24.33 -33.59 32.85
C LYS A 137 23.52 -32.51 32.15
N GLN A 138 22.80 -31.72 32.93
CA GLN A 138 22.20 -30.46 32.49
C GLN A 138 23.26 -29.35 32.50
N ILE A 139 23.45 -28.69 31.35
CA ILE A 139 24.45 -27.62 31.19
C ILE A 139 23.81 -26.24 31.44
N PHE A 140 22.57 -26.05 30.98
CA PHE A 140 21.88 -24.75 31.03
C PHE A 140 20.46 -24.86 31.59
N SER A 141 20.00 -23.77 32.22
CA SER A 141 18.61 -23.58 32.66
C SER A 141 18.16 -22.16 32.33
N TRP A 142 17.12 -22.01 31.52
CA TRP A 142 16.55 -20.71 31.15
C TRP A 142 15.29 -20.45 31.99
N LYS A 143 15.14 -19.24 32.55
CA LYS A 143 14.10 -18.91 33.55
C LYS A 143 13.24 -17.68 33.21
N ASP A 144 13.26 -17.22 31.97
CA ASP A 144 12.62 -15.94 31.61
C ASP A 144 11.08 -16.03 31.47
N HIS A 145 10.54 -17.24 31.34
CA HIS A 145 9.09 -17.45 31.20
C HIS A 145 8.43 -17.63 32.58
N ALA A 146 7.39 -16.83 32.85
CA ALA A 146 6.57 -16.96 34.06
C ALA A 146 5.66 -18.21 34.07
N LYS A 147 5.40 -18.78 32.90
CA LYS A 147 4.56 -19.97 32.70
C LYS A 147 5.36 -21.07 32.00
N ALA A 148 4.83 -22.29 31.99
CA ALA A 148 5.40 -23.40 31.24
C ALA A 148 5.46 -23.07 29.74
N VAL A 149 6.53 -23.49 29.08
CA VAL A 149 6.74 -23.30 27.65
C VAL A 149 5.80 -24.22 26.87
N THR A 150 5.01 -23.65 25.95
CA THR A 150 4.17 -24.38 24.99
C THR A 150 4.88 -24.43 23.64
N ALA A 151 4.86 -25.60 22.99
CA ALA A 151 5.46 -25.85 21.69
C ALA A 151 4.38 -25.98 20.59
#